data_AF-A0AA42YFE2-F1
#
_entry.id   AF-A0AA42YFE2-F1
#
_cell.length_a   1.000
_cell.length_b   1.000
_cell.length_c   1.000
_cell.angle_alpha   90.00
_cell.angle_beta   90.00
_cell.angle_gamma   90.00
#
_symmetry.space_group_name_H-M   'P 1'
#
loop_
_entity.id
_entity.type
_entity.pdbx_description
1 polymer ?
#
loop_
_entity_poly.entity_id
_entity_poly.type
_entity_poly.pdbx_seq_one_letter_code
_entity_poly.pdbx_strand_id
1 'polypeptide(L)' 'MTRACRRFSRTLALALLGAALAASSAPAAEVYAAPDAVRPLLVGSEVPSAAVQRLDGSEVDLRDVVGKKKAVVIFYRGGW' A
#
# COMPACT_ATOMS: atom_id res chain seq x y z
N MET A 1 -47.40 6.71 -5.37
CA MET A 1 -46.13 7.45 -5.11
C MET A 1 -44.99 6.57 -4.54
N THR A 2 -45.06 5.23 -4.61
CA THR A 2 -44.06 4.32 -3.98
C THR A 2 -42.97 3.80 -4.91
N ARG A 3 -43.18 3.86 -6.25
CA ARG A 3 -42.24 3.31 -7.25
C ARG A 3 -41.06 4.24 -7.56
N ALA A 4 -41.27 5.56 -7.46
CA ALA A 4 -40.22 6.56 -7.69
C ALA A 4 -39.16 6.57 -6.58
N CYS A 5 -39.59 6.48 -5.31
CA CYS A 5 -38.71 6.40 -4.15
C CYS A 5 -37.83 5.12 -4.15
N ARG A 6 -38.39 3.98 -4.60
CA ARG A 6 -37.64 2.71 -4.76
C ARG A 6 -36.64 2.72 -5.92
N ARG A 7 -36.85 3.52 -6.97
CA ARG A 7 -35.89 3.67 -8.08
C ARG A 7 -34.71 4.54 -7.67
N PHE A 8 -34.98 5.64 -6.96
CA PHE A 8 -33.94 6.56 -6.48
C PHE A 8 -33.04 5.91 -5.41
N SER A 9 -33.62 5.12 -4.51
CA SER A 9 -32.87 4.35 -3.50
C SER A 9 -31.97 3.26 -4.12
N ARG A 10 -32.43 2.61 -5.21
CA ARG A 10 -31.64 1.61 -5.93
C ARG A 10 -30.48 2.22 -6.71
N THR A 11 -30.68 3.36 -7.37
CA THR A 11 -29.59 4.07 -8.06
C THR A 11 -28.54 4.60 -7.09
N LEU A 12 -28.95 5.09 -5.92
CA LEU A 12 -28.02 5.54 -4.88
C LEU A 12 -27.24 4.36 -4.28
N ALA A 13 -27.90 3.23 -4.02
CA ALA A 13 -27.24 2.03 -3.51
C ALA A 13 -26.23 1.45 -4.51
N LEU A 14 -26.54 1.43 -5.82
CA LEU A 14 -25.58 0.99 -6.85
C LEU A 14 -24.41 1.97 -6.99
N ALA A 15 -24.64 3.28 -6.89
CA ALA A 15 -23.56 4.28 -6.95
C ALA A 15 -22.61 4.17 -5.75
N LEU A 16 -23.14 3.95 -4.53
CA LEU A 16 -22.33 3.74 -3.33
C LEU A 16 -21.53 2.43 -3.38
N LEU A 17 -22.11 1.35 -3.92
CA LEU A 17 -21.40 0.09 -4.08
C LEU A 17 -20.25 0.19 -5.11
N GLY A 18 -20.45 0.94 -6.19
CA GLY A 18 -19.39 1.21 -7.18
C GLY A 18 -18.23 2.03 -6.61
N ALA A 19 -18.52 3.03 -5.76
CA ALA A 19 -17.50 3.85 -5.12
C ALA A 19 -16.67 3.06 -4.08
N ALA A 20 -17.31 2.14 -3.33
CA ALA A 20 -16.62 1.30 -2.36
C ALA A 20 -15.62 0.32 -3.00
N LEU A 21 -15.92 -0.18 -4.21
CA LEU A 21 -15.03 -1.10 -4.92
C LEU A 21 -13.75 -0.41 -5.48
N ALA A 22 -13.81 0.89 -5.75
CA ALA A 22 -12.68 1.63 -6.31
C ALA A 22 -11.63 2.04 -5.26
N ALA A 23 -11.96 1.95 -3.96
CA ALA A 23 -11.09 2.46 -2.88
C ALA A 23 -9.98 1.49 -2.44
N SER A 24 -9.93 0.25 -2.97
CA SER A 24 -9.05 -0.80 -2.45
C SER A 24 -8.05 -1.36 -3.49
N SER A 25 -7.40 -0.49 -4.26
CA SER A 25 -6.25 -0.89 -5.09
C SER A 25 -4.93 -0.55 -4.41
N ALA A 26 -4.51 -1.36 -3.42
CA ALA A 26 -3.11 -1.33 -3.03
C ALA A 26 -2.29 -1.99 -4.15
N PRO A 27 -1.16 -1.41 -4.60
CA PRO A 27 -0.32 -2.08 -5.57
C PRO A 27 0.12 -3.42 -4.98
N ALA A 28 -0.18 -4.52 -5.67
CA ALA A 28 0.31 -5.83 -5.28
C ALA A 28 1.83 -5.80 -5.36
N ALA A 29 2.50 -6.23 -4.28
CA ALA A 29 3.96 -6.36 -4.29
C ALA A 29 4.38 -7.27 -5.46
N GLU A 30 5.37 -6.84 -6.24
CA GLU A 30 5.89 -7.64 -7.33
C GLU A 30 6.48 -8.94 -6.76
N VAL A 31 5.90 -10.07 -7.14
CA VAL A 31 6.39 -11.39 -6.77
C VAL A 31 7.31 -11.87 -7.89
N TYR A 32 8.60 -11.90 -7.62
CA TYR A 32 9.58 -12.41 -8.57
C TYR A 32 9.36 -13.90 -8.84
N ALA A 33 9.44 -14.30 -10.11
CA ALA A 33 9.19 -15.67 -10.55
C ALA A 33 10.28 -16.66 -10.13
N ALA A 34 11.47 -16.17 -9.78
CA ALA A 34 12.62 -16.98 -9.39
C ALA A 34 13.42 -16.30 -8.26
N PRO A 35 14.06 -17.06 -7.35
CA PRO A 35 14.81 -16.49 -6.22
C PRO A 35 15.98 -15.61 -6.65
N ASP A 36 16.64 -15.94 -7.74
CA ASP A 36 17.78 -15.25 -8.35
C ASP A 36 17.40 -13.95 -9.06
N ALA A 37 16.11 -13.70 -9.27
CA ALA A 37 15.62 -12.41 -9.77
C ALA A 37 15.61 -11.32 -8.67
N VAL A 38 15.75 -11.70 -7.39
CA VAL A 38 15.90 -10.75 -6.29
C VAL A 38 17.37 -10.31 -6.19
N ARG A 39 17.61 -8.99 -6.11
CA ARG A 39 18.96 -8.41 -5.97
C ARG A 39 19.12 -7.80 -4.57
N PRO A 40 19.87 -8.43 -3.65
CA PRO A 40 20.12 -7.87 -2.31
C PRO A 40 20.89 -6.55 -2.37
N LEU A 41 20.67 -5.69 -1.39
CA LEU A 41 21.49 -4.49 -1.18
C LEU A 41 22.91 -4.90 -0.76
N LEU A 42 23.91 -4.26 -1.36
CA LEU A 42 25.32 -4.49 -1.03
C LEU A 42 25.81 -3.47 0.01
N VAL A 43 26.91 -3.80 0.69
CA VAL A 43 27.56 -2.82 1.58
C VAL A 43 28.03 -1.63 0.77
N GLY A 44 27.72 -0.42 1.25
CA GLY A 44 28.01 0.83 0.55
C GLY A 44 26.95 1.26 -0.46
N SER A 45 25.90 0.47 -0.69
CA SER A 45 24.73 0.91 -1.46
C SER A 45 23.98 2.03 -0.74
N GLU A 46 23.41 2.95 -1.52
CA GLU A 46 22.51 3.97 -1.00
C GLU A 46 21.18 3.37 -0.55
N VAL A 47 20.54 4.01 0.43
CA VAL A 47 19.19 3.63 0.86
C VAL A 47 18.22 3.87 -0.31
N PRO A 48 17.46 2.85 -0.74
CA PRO A 48 16.50 3.01 -1.83
C PRO A 48 15.34 3.91 -1.39
N SER A 49 14.76 4.62 -2.35
CA SER A 49 13.43 5.23 -2.17
C SER A 49 12.43 4.08 -2.21
N ALA A 50 11.64 3.98 -1.15
CA ALA A 50 10.70 2.89 -0.93
C ALA A 50 9.54 3.41 -0.08
N ALA A 51 8.33 3.39 -0.63
CA ALA A 51 7.11 3.71 0.11
C ALA A 51 6.83 2.63 1.16
N VAL A 52 6.73 3.05 2.41
CA VAL A 52 6.36 2.19 3.55
C VAL A 52 5.19 2.82 4.30
N GLN A 53 4.32 1.97 4.85
CA GLN A 53 3.19 2.44 5.66
C GLN A 53 3.59 2.58 7.13
N ARG A 54 3.16 3.68 7.75
CA ARG A 54 3.18 3.86 9.20
C ARG A 54 2.04 3.09 9.85
N LEU A 55 2.10 2.97 11.17
CA LEU A 55 1.06 2.33 11.98
C LEU A 55 -0.31 3.01 11.87
N ASP A 56 -0.34 4.30 11.53
CA ASP A 56 -1.57 5.07 11.31
C ASP A 56 -2.10 4.95 9.87
N GLY A 57 -1.46 4.14 9.02
CA GLY A 57 -1.82 3.96 7.61
C GLY A 57 -1.30 5.06 6.68
N SER A 58 -0.61 6.09 7.19
CA SER A 58 0.03 7.09 6.34
C SER A 58 1.25 6.51 5.61
N GLU A 59 1.47 6.95 4.38
CA GLU A 59 2.65 6.56 3.60
C GLU A 59 3.86 7.46 3.95
N VAL A 60 5.06 6.89 3.88
CA VAL A 60 6.33 7.61 3.94
C VAL A 60 7.39 6.94 3.08
N ASP A 61 8.30 7.72 2.52
CA ASP A 61 9.49 7.19 1.86
C ASP A 61 10.59 6.83 2.87
N LEU A 62 11.14 5.61 2.77
CA LEU A 62 12.19 5.12 3.65
C LEU A 62 13.47 5.97 3.60
N ARG A 63 13.88 6.44 2.43
CA ARG A 63 15.08 7.28 2.27
C ARG A 63 14.90 8.61 2.98
N ASP A 64 13.70 9.19 2.93
CA ASP A 64 13.39 10.43 3.64
C ASP A 64 13.42 10.24 5.17
N VAL A 65 12.92 9.11 5.67
CA VAL A 65 12.96 8.77 7.11
C VAL A 65 14.41 8.63 7.60
N VAL A 66 15.26 7.93 6.84
CA VAL A 66 16.68 7.78 7.19
C VAL A 66 17.43 9.12 7.03
N GLY A 67 17.15 9.86 5.96
CA GLY A 67 17.78 11.13 5.63
C GLY A 67 19.31 11.04 5.63
N LYS A 68 19.97 12.03 6.24
CA LYS A 68 21.44 12.09 6.39
C LYS A 68 21.93 11.53 7.74
N LYS A 69 21.11 10.77 8.45
CA LYS A 69 21.42 10.27 9.80
C LYS A 69 21.90 8.83 9.74
N LYS A 70 22.67 8.42 10.75
CA LYS A 70 22.96 6.99 10.99
C LYS A 70 21.67 6.33 11.49
N ALA A 71 21.25 5.25 10.84
CA ALA A 71 20.03 4.53 11.17
C ALA A 71 20.26 3.01 11.18
N VAL A 72 19.52 2.31 12.03
CA VAL A 72 19.42 0.84 12.01
C VAL A 72 18.03 0.51 11.49
N VAL A 73 17.95 -0.19 10.36
CA VAL A 73 16.68 -0.63 9.77
C VAL A 73 16.54 -2.13 10.01
N ILE A 74 15.46 -2.52 10.67
CA ILE A 74 15.18 -3.92 11.03
C ILE A 74 14.05 -4.41 10.12
N PHE A 75 14.35 -5.34 9.22
CA PHE A 75 13.34 -6.08 8.48
C PHE A 75 12.87 -7.25 9.35
N TYR A 76 11.62 -7.19 9.80
CA TYR A 76 11.02 -8.21 10.63
C TYR A 76 9.82 -8.84 9.94
N ARG A 77 9.92 -10.14 9.64
CA ARG A 77 8.87 -10.95 9.04
C ARG A 77 8.05 -11.64 10.13
N GLY A 78 7.24 -10.87 10.85
CA GLY A 78 6.17 -11.35 11.76
C GLY A 78 6.60 -12.14 13.01
N GLY A 79 5.83 -11.99 14.08
CA GLY A 79 5.93 -12.80 15.31
C GLY A 79 5.22 -14.15 15.16
N TRP A 80 5.56 -15.08 16.06
CA TRP A 80 4.96 -16.41 16.18
C TRP A 80 3.42 -16.37 16.18
#